data_AF-A0AAJ0B6H3-F1
#
_entry.id   AF-A0AAJ0B6H3-F1
#
_cell.length_a   1.000
_cell.length_b   1.000
_cell.length_c   1.000
_cell.angle_alpha   90.00
_cell.angle_beta   90.00
_cell.angle_gamma   90.00
#
_symmetry.space_group_name_H-M   'P 1'
#
loop_
_entity.id
_entity.type
_entity.pdbx_description
1 polymer ?
#
loop_
_entity_poly.entity_id
_entity_poly.type
_entity_poly.pdbx_seq_one_letter_code
_entity_poly.pdbx_strand_id
1 'polypeptide(L)'
;MAPAQSEAFKKAVLDSKKLTSKPSNDDLLAIYALYKVGTGEDFTTATAPGMFDLKGKAKYNAWKAVHEDALSAEEAQEKYVAKIEEMKAKYGYDENKEPEAVGTGN
;
A
#
# COMPACT_ATOMS: atom_id res chain seq x y z
N MET A 1 -6.72 -19.67 -2.54
CA MET A 1 -6.35 -19.41 -1.13
C MET A 1 -5.57 -18.12 -1.12
N ALA A 2 -5.90 -17.17 -0.24
CA ALA A 2 -5.08 -15.97 -0.10
C ALA A 2 -3.66 -16.38 0.39
N PRO A 3 -2.59 -15.73 -0.13
CA PRO A 3 -1.23 -16.00 0.29
C PRO A 3 -1.06 -15.74 1.79
N ALA A 4 -0.19 -16.50 2.43
CA ALA A 4 0.17 -16.25 3.81
C ALA A 4 0.85 -14.87 3.93
N GLN A 5 0.35 -14.04 4.84
CA GLN A 5 0.94 -12.73 5.13
C GLN A 5 2.00 -12.88 6.21
N SER A 6 3.23 -12.48 5.88
CA SER A 6 4.34 -12.44 6.83
C SER A 6 4.05 -11.50 8.00
N GLU A 7 4.63 -11.79 9.16
CA GLU A 7 4.51 -10.93 10.34
C GLU A 7 5.12 -9.55 10.09
N ALA A 8 6.23 -9.49 9.34
CA ALA A 8 6.86 -8.25 8.93
C ALA A 8 5.91 -7.38 8.09
N PHE A 9 5.20 -7.97 7.13
CA PHE A 9 4.21 -7.25 6.34
C PHE A 9 3.07 -6.70 7.19
N LYS A 10 2.48 -7.53 8.06
CA LYS A 10 1.41 -7.08 8.98
C LYS A 10 1.87 -5.93 9.86
N LYS A 11 3.10 -6.02 10.39
CA LYS A 11 3.72 -4.94 11.18
C LYS A 11 3.91 -3.68 10.34
N ALA A 12 4.43 -3.80 9.12
CA ALA A 12 4.63 -2.67 8.21
C ALA A 12 3.29 -1.98 7.85
N VAL A 13 2.21 -2.75 7.68
CA VAL A 13 0.87 -2.20 7.44
C VAL A 13 0.40 -1.35 8.63
N LEU A 14 0.64 -1.81 9.86
CA LEU A 14 0.35 -1.02 11.06
C LEU A 14 1.24 0.22 11.14
N ASP A 15 2.54 0.04 10.88
CA ASP A 15 3.53 1.11 10.96
C ASP A 15 3.29 2.22 9.92
N SER A 16 2.75 1.87 8.75
CA SER A 16 2.36 2.84 7.70
C SER A 16 1.37 3.89 8.20
N LYS A 17 0.54 3.55 9.19
CA LYS A 17 -0.44 4.44 9.83
C LYS A 17 0.13 5.25 10.99
N LYS A 18 1.35 4.93 11.40
CA LYS A 18 2.09 5.55 12.50
C LYS A 18 3.15 6.54 12.03
N LEU A 19 3.16 6.85 10.74
CA LEU A 19 4.03 7.88 10.18
C LEU A 19 3.63 9.25 10.76
N THR A 20 4.64 10.02 11.16
CA THR A 20 4.43 11.33 11.79
C THR A 20 4.06 12.40 10.77
N SER A 21 4.53 12.25 9.52
CA SER A 21 4.20 13.14 8.41
C SER A 21 3.37 12.42 7.35
N LYS A 22 2.55 13.19 6.63
CA LYS A 22 1.73 12.67 5.53
C LYS A 22 2.62 12.24 4.36
N PRO A 23 2.53 10.97 3.90
CA PRO A 23 3.28 10.52 2.74
C PRO A 23 2.83 11.20 1.44
N SER A 24 3.73 11.22 0.46
CA SER A 24 3.41 11.69 -0.89
C SER A 24 2.39 10.76 -1.55
N ASN A 25 1.61 11.30 -2.50
CA ASN A 25 0.61 10.50 -3.22
C ASN A 25 1.23 9.28 -3.92
N ASP A 26 2.41 9.43 -4.54
CA ASP A 26 3.15 8.32 -5.15
C ASP A 26 3.53 7.23 -4.15
N ASP A 27 3.98 7.61 -2.95
CA ASP A 27 4.32 6.65 -1.89
C ASP A 27 3.07 5.91 -1.41
N LEU A 28 1.93 6.62 -1.25
CA LEU A 28 0.64 6.01 -0.94
C LEU A 28 0.14 5.05 -2.03
N LEU A 29 0.33 5.40 -3.30
CA LEU A 29 -0.04 4.55 -4.43
C LEU A 29 0.84 3.30 -4.53
N ALA A 30 2.15 3.44 -4.29
CA ALA A 30 3.09 2.33 -4.29
C ALA A 30 2.75 1.31 -3.21
N ILE A 31 2.58 1.75 -1.95
CA ILE A 31 2.21 0.85 -0.86
C ILE A 31 0.81 0.25 -1.07
N TYR A 32 -0.12 1.01 -1.67
CA TYR A 32 -1.45 0.48 -2.02
C TYR A 32 -1.33 -0.68 -3.01
N ALA A 33 -0.62 -0.50 -4.13
CA ALA A 33 -0.46 -1.53 -5.15
C ALA A 33 0.23 -2.79 -4.60
N LEU A 34 1.32 -2.61 -3.85
CA LEU A 34 2.06 -3.69 -3.20
C LEU A 34 1.20 -4.42 -2.17
N TYR A 35 0.38 -3.68 -1.40
CA TYR A 35 -0.54 -4.28 -0.44
C TYR A 35 -1.55 -5.19 -1.15
N LYS A 36 -2.21 -4.71 -2.21
CA LYS A 36 -3.21 -5.49 -2.97
C LYS A 36 -2.63 -6.80 -3.49
N VAL A 37 -1.43 -6.78 -4.07
CA VAL A 37 -0.76 -8.00 -4.56
C VAL A 37 -0.27 -8.88 -3.40
N GLY A 38 0.30 -8.27 -2.36
CA GLY A 38 0.82 -8.97 -1.18
C GLY A 38 -0.26 -9.68 -0.34
N THR A 39 -1.49 -9.16 -0.34
CA THR A 39 -2.66 -9.83 0.25
C THR A 39 -3.29 -10.87 -0.68
N GLY A 40 -2.80 -10.97 -1.92
CA GLY A 40 -3.33 -11.84 -2.97
C GLY A 40 -4.70 -11.42 -3.48
N GLU A 41 -5.00 -10.12 -3.48
CA GLU A 41 -6.17 -9.63 -4.18
C GLU A 41 -5.98 -9.79 -5.68
N ASP A 42 -7.03 -10.26 -6.32
CA ASP A 42 -7.05 -10.53 -7.74
C ASP A 42 -7.34 -9.26 -8.53
N PHE A 43 -6.41 -8.86 -9.39
CA PHE A 43 -6.55 -7.66 -10.21
C PHE A 43 -7.71 -7.75 -11.21
N THR A 44 -8.13 -8.94 -11.65
CA THR A 44 -9.24 -9.09 -12.60
C THR A 44 -10.59 -8.71 -11.97
N THR A 45 -10.68 -8.74 -10.64
CA THR A 45 -11.83 -8.24 -9.88
C THR A 45 -11.82 -6.71 -9.71
N ALA A 46 -10.74 -6.03 -10.11
CA ALA A 46 -10.62 -4.58 -10.01
C ALA A 46 -11.49 -3.87 -11.05
N THR A 47 -12.46 -3.10 -10.59
CA THR A 47 -13.27 -2.25 -11.48
C THR A 47 -12.44 -1.07 -11.98
N ALA A 48 -12.39 -0.91 -13.32
CA ALA A 48 -11.79 0.27 -13.91
C ALA A 48 -12.55 1.53 -13.46
N PRO A 49 -11.86 2.54 -12.92
CA PRO A 49 -12.48 3.76 -12.43
C PRO A 49 -13.04 4.60 -13.57
N GLY A 50 -14.12 5.35 -13.29
CA GLY A 50 -14.75 6.23 -14.26
C GLY A 50 -13.85 7.37 -14.73
N MET A 51 -14.16 7.97 -15.88
CA MET A 51 -13.30 8.99 -16.52
C MET A 51 -12.99 10.22 -15.65
N PHE A 52 -13.87 10.56 -14.71
CA PHE A 52 -13.73 11.69 -13.79
C PHE A 52 -13.05 11.32 -12.46
N ASP A 53 -12.79 10.03 -12.19
CA ASP A 53 -12.17 9.57 -10.95
C ASP A 53 -10.64 9.47 -11.09
N LEU A 54 -9.96 10.61 -11.00
CA LEU A 54 -8.51 10.69 -11.14
C LEU A 54 -7.76 9.91 -10.04
N LYS A 55 -8.28 9.93 -8.80
CA LYS A 55 -7.66 9.23 -7.65
C LYS A 55 -7.79 7.71 -7.81
N GLY A 56 -8.98 7.23 -8.14
CA GLY A 56 -9.27 5.85 -8.46
C GLY A 56 -8.42 5.38 -9.64
N LYS A 57 -8.31 6.20 -10.70
CA LYS A 57 -7.46 5.90 -11.87
C LYS A 57 -5.99 5.74 -11.47
N ALA A 58 -5.47 6.60 -10.61
CA ALA A 58 -4.11 6.48 -10.12
C ALA A 58 -3.89 5.19 -9.31
N LYS A 59 -4.82 4.85 -8.41
CA LYS A 59 -4.79 3.58 -7.64
C LYS A 59 -4.86 2.36 -8.55
N TYR A 60 -5.77 2.37 -9.51
CA TYR A 60 -5.94 1.30 -10.49
C TYR A 60 -4.67 1.12 -11.34
N ASN A 61 -4.09 2.21 -11.85
CA ASN A 61 -2.86 2.17 -12.63
C ASN A 61 -1.66 1.68 -11.80
N ALA A 62 -1.54 2.12 -10.54
CA ALA A 62 -0.47 1.66 -9.65
C ALA A 62 -0.58 0.15 -9.39
N TRP A 63 -1.79 -0.33 -9.08
CA TRP A 63 -2.03 -1.76 -8.89
C TRP A 63 -1.80 -2.56 -10.18
N LYS A 64 -2.26 -2.04 -11.32
CA LYS A 64 -2.04 -2.64 -12.64
C LYS A 64 -0.55 -2.80 -12.93
N ALA A 65 0.26 -1.77 -12.70
CA ALA A 65 1.70 -1.83 -12.92
C ALA A 65 2.37 -2.94 -12.10
N VAL A 66 2.08 -3.04 -10.79
CA VAL A 66 2.62 -4.09 -9.92
C VAL A 66 2.13 -5.48 -10.32
N HIS A 67 0.88 -5.60 -10.80
CA HIS A 67 0.33 -6.84 -11.31
C HIS A 67 0.99 -7.27 -12.64
N GLU A 68 1.25 -6.32 -13.55
CA GLU A 68 1.94 -6.56 -14.82
C GLU A 68 3.42 -6.95 -14.63
N ASP A 69 4.06 -6.48 -13.56
CA ASP A 69 5.38 -6.96 -13.11
C ASP A 69 5.39 -8.43 -12.68
N ALA A 70 4.22 -9.10 -12.64
CA ALA A 70 4.05 -10.49 -12.24
C ALA A 70 4.66 -10.82 -10.87
N LEU A 71 4.59 -9.85 -9.95
CA LEU A 71 5.11 -10.00 -8.59
C LEU A 71 4.32 -11.06 -7.84
N SER A 72 5.05 -11.98 -7.22
CA SER A 72 4.46 -12.92 -6.27
C SER A 72 4.00 -12.17 -5.01
N ALA A 73 3.05 -12.73 -4.28
CA ALA A 73 2.56 -12.12 -3.05
C ALA A 73 3.69 -11.92 -2.03
N GLU A 74 4.62 -12.87 -1.92
CA GLU A 74 5.78 -12.78 -1.04
C GLU A 74 6.69 -11.61 -1.41
N GLU A 75 7.09 -11.51 -2.69
CA GLU A 75 7.87 -10.38 -3.21
C GLU A 75 7.19 -9.03 -2.99
N ALA A 76 5.86 -8.97 -3.20
CA ALA A 76 5.09 -7.75 -2.96
C ALA A 76 5.07 -7.37 -1.48
N GLN A 77 4.99 -8.35 -0.58
CA GLN A 77 5.10 -8.13 0.87
C GLN A 77 6.49 -7.62 1.26
N GLU A 78 7.57 -8.21 0.73
CA GLU A 78 8.94 -7.77 1.00
C GLU A 78 9.19 -6.34 0.51
N LYS A 79 8.77 -6.04 -0.72
CA LYS A 79 8.83 -4.67 -1.28
C LYS A 79 7.99 -3.70 -0.46
N TYR A 80 6.83 -4.11 0.04
CA TYR A 80 6.00 -3.27 0.91
C TYR A 80 6.73 -2.94 2.21
N VAL A 81 7.33 -3.93 2.87
CA VAL A 81 8.11 -3.74 4.11
C VAL A 81 9.26 -2.77 3.85
N ALA A 82 10.05 -3.00 2.80
CA ALA A 82 11.15 -2.12 2.43
C ALA A 82 10.68 -0.68 2.18
N LYS A 83 9.53 -0.51 1.50
CA LYS A 83 8.96 0.80 1.22
C LYS A 83 8.51 1.52 2.49
N ILE A 84 7.91 0.80 3.43
CA ILE A 84 7.53 1.38 4.73
C ILE A 84 8.76 1.81 5.52
N GLU A 85 9.83 1.02 5.56
CA GLU A 85 11.08 1.42 6.23
C GLU A 85 11.67 2.70 5.62
N GLU A 86 11.67 2.85 4.30
CA GLU A 86 12.06 4.09 3.62
C GLU A 86 11.15 5.26 4.02
N MET A 87 9.83 5.03 4.07
CA MET A 87 8.86 6.03 4.46
C MET A 87 9.02 6.45 5.93
N LYS A 88 9.38 5.55 6.84
CA LYS A 88 9.68 5.89 8.24
C LYS A 88 10.87 6.84 8.32
N ALA A 89 11.93 6.59 7.56
CA ALA A 89 13.09 7.47 7.51
C ALA A 89 12.77 8.84 6.89
N LYS A 90 11.91 8.87 5.86
CA LYS A 90 11.55 10.08 5.11
C LYS A 90 10.50 10.96 5.80
N TYR A 91 9.50 10.35 6.41
CA TYR A 91 8.32 11.03 6.99
C TYR A 91 8.32 11.06 8.53
N GLY A 92 9.28 10.37 9.14
CA GLY A 92 9.31 10.10 10.57
C GLY A 92 8.31 9.02 10.97
N TYR A 93 8.64 8.30 12.04
CA TYR A 93 7.85 7.19 12.58
C TYR A 93 7.80 7.31 14.09
N ASP A 94 6.61 7.11 14.64
CA ASP A 94 6.40 7.07 16.07
C ASP A 94 5.63 5.79 16.43
N GLU A 95 6.29 4.85 17.10
CA GLU A 95 5.68 3.56 17.46
C GLU A 95 4.51 3.70 18.43
N ASN A 96 4.46 4.79 19.21
CA ASN A 96 3.44 5.08 20.20
C ASN A 96 2.27 5.87 19.62
N LYS A 97 2.41 6.41 18.40
CA LYS A 97 1.33 7.07 17.69
C LYS A 97 0.17 6.10 17.49
N GLU A 98 -0.99 6.47 18.02
CA GLU A 98 -2.24 5.77 17.71
C GLU A 98 -2.50 5.89 16.21
N PRO A 99 -2.76 4.77 15.50
CA PRO A 99 -2.96 4.80 14.06
C PRO A 99 -4.14 5.71 13.76
N GLU A 100 -3.87 6.89 13.19
CA GLU A 100 -4.93 7.80 12.77
C GLU A 100 -5.83 7.04 11.79
N ALA A 101 -7.12 6.98 12.10
CA ALA A 101 -8.10 6.39 11.20
C ALA A 101 -8.10 7.21 9.90
N VAL A 102 -7.41 6.71 8.87
CA VAL A 102 -7.37 7.37 7.57
C VAL A 102 -8.77 7.30 6.94
N GLY A 103 -9.58 8.31 7.21
CA GLY A 103 -10.95 8.40 6.73
C GLY A 103 -11.80 9.34 7.57
N THR A 104 -11.71 10.65 7.31
CA THR A 104 -12.83 11.59 7.11
C THR A 104 -12.21 12.96 6.86
N GLY A 105 -12.19 13.44 5.62
CA GLY A 105 -11.58 14.73 5.30
C GLY A 105 -11.79 15.16 3.86
N ASN A 106 -13.00 15.65 3.60
CA ASN A 106 -13.58 16.25 2.39
C ASN A 106 -13.75 15.34 1.16
#